data_AF-A0A8H5QL29-F1
#
_entry.id   AF-A0A8H5QL29-F1
#
_cell.length_a   1.000
_cell.length_b   1.000
_cell.length_c   1.000
_cell.angle_alpha   90.00
_cell.angle_beta   90.00
_cell.angle_gamma   90.00
#
_symmetry.space_group_name_H-M   'P 1'
#
loop_
_entity.id
_entity.type
_entity.pdbx_description
1 polymer ?
#
loop_
_entity_poly.entity_id
_entity_poly.type
_entity_poly.pdbx_seq_one_letter_code
_entity_poly.pdbx_strand_id
1 'polypeptide(L)'
;MHSSWFSYPVTRPYPFRWFTPVAIAGGLILMVLFTIINLASSAFYLKPIFTDDPNGTTTQSIRWFMKAPLNWDNNMKVKCQPKILSVGDRVFSTNLGFQYSVKALTSTNDDSDFRKTYPSIAYLNNTLEDCYLTKVDINLRKSDARASKSWWLSWITTFADATASCNVMTSEGPVNITLGVEYTGQSDHIYDYVIEDDYKTHASTWWGTRLLNIYFTGVLTTMSQTQDLGDDSYWMTGGITFTTNPNIEDIRDPKLFNLAGWFLSSDGFIQNEPLNDTSFIKTDPENQFVPVVWESLHYTRILHSLIAVDLGNKNAPNLLLDEKNLQYAILPPDDPNRKNGSFLNGSSLTGQASRYAQIPKPGAPIPATEKNLVLLNETYDRFASEMGPLGCNNATIVSQYLCSVPQSKSPGVMLLAILLADLVFLQAAWVIYNWIAGTMLSASQMQTCQGCVGGPVQIAEKNGFLNHRKATATSGSYVSVSVDEGAGSSLLVREAK
;
A
#
# COMPACT_ATOMS: atom_id res chain seq x y z
N MET A 1 57.58 -17.89 -63.45
CA MET A 1 57.12 -18.83 -62.40
C MET A 1 56.47 -18.01 -61.32
N HIS A 2 55.15 -18.17 -61.09
CA HIS A 2 54.44 -17.50 -59.99
C HIS A 2 54.09 -18.57 -58.94
N SER A 3 54.53 -18.38 -57.70
CA SER A 3 54.11 -19.16 -56.54
C SER A 3 52.86 -18.53 -55.94
N SER A 4 51.80 -19.33 -55.81
CA SER A 4 50.59 -18.98 -55.05
C SER A 4 50.91 -18.90 -53.55
N TRP A 5 50.44 -17.85 -52.88
CA TRP A 5 50.59 -17.64 -51.43
C TRP A 5 49.42 -18.22 -50.60
N PHE A 6 48.45 -18.87 -51.26
CA PHE A 6 47.34 -19.53 -50.57
C PHE A 6 47.67 -21.01 -50.33
N SER A 7 47.82 -21.37 -49.05
CA SER A 7 47.75 -22.76 -48.61
C SER A 7 46.38 -23.01 -47.98
N TYR A 8 45.69 -24.05 -48.44
CA TYR A 8 44.48 -24.54 -47.78
C TYR A 8 44.89 -25.51 -46.67
N PRO A 9 44.39 -25.37 -45.43
CA PRO A 9 44.51 -26.45 -44.46
C PRO A 9 43.72 -27.64 -45.01
N VAL A 10 44.39 -28.77 -45.20
CA VAL A 10 43.77 -30.02 -45.65
C VAL A 10 42.75 -30.44 -44.59
N THR A 11 41.48 -30.12 -44.81
CA THR A 11 40.36 -30.60 -44.00
C THR A 11 40.11 -32.05 -44.39
N ARG A 12 40.73 -33.00 -43.67
CA ARG A 12 40.29 -34.39 -43.78
C ARG A 12 38.84 -34.50 -43.28
N PRO A 13 37.94 -35.17 -44.01
CA PRO A 13 36.58 -35.38 -43.53
C PRO A 13 36.64 -36.21 -42.24
N TYR A 14 35.78 -35.87 -41.27
CA TYR A 14 35.66 -36.62 -40.03
C TYR A 14 35.34 -38.10 -40.34
N PRO A 15 35.99 -39.06 -39.67
CA PRO A 15 35.84 -40.49 -39.97
C PRO A 15 34.42 -41.01 -39.66
N PHE A 16 33.66 -40.33 -38.80
CA PHE A 16 32.32 -40.73 -38.40
C PHE A 16 31.24 -40.11 -39.29
N ARG A 17 30.50 -40.95 -40.03
CA ARG A 17 29.41 -40.52 -40.93
C ARG A 17 28.25 -39.81 -40.23
N TRP A 18 28.08 -40.03 -38.92
CA TRP A 18 27.04 -39.39 -38.10
C TRP A 18 27.42 -37.99 -37.61
N PHE A 19 28.68 -37.58 -37.77
CA PHE A 19 29.18 -36.32 -37.22
C PHE A 19 28.51 -35.09 -37.83
N THR A 20 28.37 -35.06 -39.16
CA THR A 20 27.70 -33.97 -39.90
C THR A 20 26.20 -33.88 -39.60
N PRO A 21 25.40 -34.97 -39.66
CA PRO A 21 23.98 -34.88 -39.32
C PRO A 21 23.74 -34.56 -37.84
N VAL A 22 24.60 -35.02 -36.92
CA VAL A 22 24.52 -34.64 -35.49
C VAL A 22 24.85 -33.17 -35.29
N ALA A 23 25.85 -32.62 -35.98
CA ALA A 23 26.16 -31.19 -35.91
C ALA A 23 25.01 -30.33 -36.42
N ILE A 24 24.37 -30.73 -37.53
CA ILE A 24 23.24 -30.00 -38.11
C ILE A 24 22.01 -30.08 -37.19
N ALA A 25 21.63 -31.29 -36.77
CA ALA A 25 20.47 -31.50 -35.89
C ALA A 25 20.68 -30.85 -34.52
N GLY A 26 21.86 -31.04 -33.92
CA GLY A 26 22.24 -30.42 -32.65
C GLY A 26 22.30 -28.90 -32.75
N GLY A 27 22.84 -28.36 -33.85
CA GLY A 27 22.86 -26.93 -34.12
C GLY A 27 21.45 -26.32 -34.22
N LEU A 28 20.51 -27.00 -34.89
CA LEU A 28 19.11 -26.57 -34.97
C LEU A 28 18.42 -26.59 -33.61
N ILE A 29 18.62 -27.65 -32.82
CA ILE A 29 18.06 -27.76 -31.46
C ILE A 29 18.62 -26.65 -30.56
N LEU A 30 19.94 -26.43 -30.60
CA LEU A 30 20.60 -25.38 -29.83
C LEU A 30 20.15 -23.98 -30.27
N MET A 31 19.96 -23.76 -31.57
CA MET A 31 19.42 -22.50 -32.09
C MET A 31 18.05 -22.22 -31.46
N VAL A 32 17.10 -23.16 -31.54
CA VAL A 32 15.76 -23.00 -30.94
C VAL A 32 15.86 -22.75 -29.43
N LEU A 33 16.72 -23.51 -28.74
CA LEU A 33 16.91 -23.38 -27.30
C LEU A 33 17.47 -22.00 -26.92
N PHE A 34 18.52 -21.55 -27.60
CA PHE A 34 19.13 -20.24 -27.35
C PHE A 34 18.18 -19.10 -27.68
N THR A 35 17.40 -19.20 -28.77
CA THR A 35 16.40 -18.19 -29.09
C THR A 35 15.36 -18.05 -27.97
N ILE A 36 14.89 -19.16 -27.38
CA ILE A 36 13.94 -19.12 -26.25
C ILE A 36 14.59 -18.48 -25.01
N ILE A 37 15.83 -18.85 -24.69
CA ILE A 37 16.58 -18.31 -23.55
C ILE A 37 16.84 -16.80 -23.71
N ASN A 38 17.23 -16.38 -24.92
CA ASN A 38 17.52 -14.99 -25.22
C ASN A 38 16.28 -14.13 -25.35
N LEU A 39 15.15 -14.71 -25.78
CA LEU A 39 13.85 -14.07 -25.69
C LEU A 39 13.48 -13.79 -24.23
N ALA A 40 13.70 -14.74 -23.32
CA ALA A 40 13.43 -14.55 -21.90
C ALA A 40 14.32 -13.47 -21.25
N SER A 41 15.62 -13.43 -21.58
CA SER A 41 16.59 -12.55 -20.91
C SER A 41 16.70 -11.16 -21.53
N SER A 42 16.56 -11.03 -22.86
CA SER A 42 16.99 -9.83 -23.59
C SER A 42 15.85 -9.07 -24.24
N ALA A 43 14.67 -9.67 -24.35
CA ALA A 43 13.53 -9.04 -25.02
C ALA A 43 12.78 -8.01 -24.18
N PHE A 44 13.02 -7.97 -22.87
CA PHE A 44 12.27 -7.14 -21.93
C PHE A 44 13.14 -6.09 -21.24
N TYR A 45 12.52 -5.01 -20.79
CA TYR A 45 13.11 -4.02 -19.89
C TYR A 45 12.09 -3.66 -18.80
N LEU A 46 12.57 -3.20 -17.65
CA LEU A 46 11.71 -2.68 -16.59
C LEU A 46 11.31 -1.24 -16.91
N LYS A 47 10.00 -0.98 -16.92
CA LYS A 47 9.44 0.37 -17.08
C LYS A 47 8.72 0.77 -15.79
N PRO A 48 8.97 1.98 -15.25
CA PRO A 48 8.17 2.49 -14.14
C PRO A 48 6.76 2.82 -14.60
N ILE A 49 5.76 2.36 -13.85
CA ILE A 49 4.35 2.70 -14.00
C ILE A 49 3.80 3.14 -12.65
N PHE A 50 2.86 4.09 -12.66
CA PHE A 50 2.09 4.45 -11.48
C PHE A 50 0.86 3.56 -11.41
N THR A 51 0.57 3.02 -10.23
CA THR A 51 -0.60 2.16 -9.98
C THR A 51 -1.13 2.40 -8.58
N ASP A 52 -2.44 2.27 -8.41
CA ASP A 52 -3.09 2.34 -7.10
C ASP A 52 -3.13 0.96 -6.42
N ASP A 53 -2.98 -0.12 -7.20
CA ASP A 53 -2.95 -1.51 -6.70
C ASP A 53 -1.62 -2.22 -7.02
N PRO A 54 -0.63 -2.16 -6.12
CA PRO A 54 0.64 -2.86 -6.30
C PRO A 54 0.49 -4.40 -6.27
N ASN A 55 -0.52 -4.94 -5.56
CA ASN A 55 -0.73 -6.38 -5.42
C ASN A 55 -1.34 -6.98 -6.70
N GLY A 56 -2.34 -6.32 -7.28
CA GLY A 56 -2.84 -6.66 -8.61
C GLY A 56 -1.77 -6.50 -9.69
N THR A 57 -0.98 -5.43 -9.61
CA THR A 57 0.08 -5.17 -10.61
C THR A 57 1.16 -6.25 -10.56
N THR A 58 1.62 -6.65 -9.38
CA THR A 58 2.64 -7.70 -9.23
C THR A 58 2.17 -9.07 -9.71
N THR A 59 0.89 -9.41 -9.56
CA THR A 59 0.32 -10.69 -10.01
C THR A 59 0.02 -10.73 -11.52
N GLN A 60 -0.57 -9.66 -12.07
CA GLN A 60 -0.94 -9.59 -13.48
C GLN A 60 0.26 -9.46 -14.42
N SER A 61 1.34 -8.81 -13.96
CA SER A 61 2.53 -8.58 -14.79
C SER A 61 3.54 -9.73 -14.78
N ILE A 62 3.21 -10.86 -14.13
CA ILE A 62 4.00 -12.10 -14.20
C ILE A 62 3.96 -12.64 -15.63
N ARG A 63 5.13 -12.75 -16.25
CA ARG A 63 5.29 -13.32 -17.60
C ARG A 63 5.74 -14.78 -17.53
N TRP A 64 5.62 -15.50 -18.65
CA TRP A 64 5.98 -16.92 -18.75
C TRP A 64 7.44 -17.20 -18.36
N PHE A 65 8.36 -16.30 -18.71
CA PHE A 65 9.80 -16.42 -18.39
C PHE A 65 10.13 -16.21 -16.90
N MET A 66 9.18 -15.73 -16.10
CA MET A 66 9.35 -15.57 -14.65
C MET A 66 8.95 -16.82 -13.87
N LYS A 67 8.40 -17.83 -14.55
CA LYS A 67 7.98 -19.10 -13.96
C LYS A 67 9.08 -20.16 -14.17
N ALA A 68 9.15 -21.12 -13.25
CA ALA A 68 10.05 -22.26 -13.40
C ALA A 68 9.71 -23.05 -14.68
N PRO A 69 10.70 -23.58 -15.44
CA PRO A 69 12.14 -23.64 -15.11
C PRO A 69 12.94 -22.41 -15.56
N LEU A 70 12.35 -21.43 -16.24
CA LEU A 70 13.04 -20.32 -16.91
C LEU A 70 13.35 -19.12 -15.98
N ASN A 71 13.03 -19.23 -14.70
CA ASN A 71 13.14 -18.16 -13.70
C ASN A 71 14.58 -17.90 -13.20
N TRP A 72 15.58 -18.08 -14.04
CA TRP A 72 16.99 -17.96 -13.67
C TRP A 72 17.43 -16.51 -13.40
N ASP A 73 16.74 -15.52 -13.99
CA ASP A 73 17.02 -14.10 -13.76
C ASP A 73 15.98 -13.47 -12.83
N ASN A 74 16.43 -13.08 -11.62
CA ASN A 74 15.61 -12.37 -10.64
C ASN A 74 15.48 -10.87 -10.93
N ASN A 75 16.25 -10.33 -11.87
CA ASN A 75 16.29 -8.89 -12.14
C ASN A 75 15.04 -8.37 -12.83
N MET A 76 14.26 -9.24 -13.48
CA MET A 76 13.01 -8.86 -14.14
C MET A 76 11.79 -8.94 -13.21
N LYS A 77 11.94 -9.30 -11.94
CA LYS A 77 10.83 -9.33 -10.99
C LYS A 77 10.21 -7.95 -10.83
N VAL A 78 8.89 -7.93 -10.78
CA VAL A 78 8.11 -6.71 -10.56
C VAL A 78 8.41 -6.19 -9.17
N LYS A 79 8.81 -4.92 -9.07
CA LYS A 79 9.13 -4.27 -7.79
C LYS A 79 8.32 -2.99 -7.65
N CYS A 80 7.53 -2.90 -6.58
CA CYS A 80 6.79 -1.70 -6.23
C CYS A 80 7.50 -0.99 -5.08
N GLN A 81 7.64 0.33 -5.18
CA GLN A 81 8.19 1.15 -4.11
C GLN A 81 7.09 1.42 -3.08
N PRO A 82 7.35 1.19 -1.78
CA PRO A 82 6.38 1.53 -0.73
C PRO A 82 6.25 3.04 -0.60
N LYS A 83 5.06 3.50 -0.21
CA LYS A 83 4.84 4.89 0.20
C LYS A 83 5.35 5.04 1.63
N ILE A 84 6.12 6.09 1.89
CA ILE A 84 6.51 6.45 3.25
C ILE A 84 5.34 7.17 3.90
N LEU A 85 4.82 6.61 4.99
CA LEU A 85 3.79 7.22 5.82
C LEU A 85 4.46 7.81 7.06
N SER A 86 4.35 9.11 7.26
CA SER A 86 4.99 9.84 8.36
C SER A 86 3.97 10.41 9.34
N VAL A 87 4.39 10.62 10.58
CA VAL A 87 3.56 11.35 11.57
C VAL A 87 3.34 12.78 11.07
N GLY A 88 2.07 13.21 11.08
CA GLY A 88 1.63 14.49 10.54
C GLY A 88 1.04 14.42 9.13
N ASP A 89 1.21 13.30 8.42
CA ASP A 89 0.62 13.13 7.09
C ASP A 89 -0.91 13.13 7.14
N ARG A 90 -1.52 13.69 6.10
CA ARG A 90 -2.97 13.64 5.88
C ARG A 90 -3.30 12.56 4.86
N VAL A 91 -4.21 11.67 5.22
CA VAL A 91 -4.54 10.48 4.44
C VAL A 91 -6.04 10.26 4.36
N PHE A 92 -6.44 9.54 3.30
CA PHE A 92 -7.80 9.10 3.07
C PHE A 92 -7.83 7.58 3.01
N SER A 93 -8.93 6.99 3.47
CA SER A 93 -9.24 5.58 3.25
C SER A 93 -9.70 5.37 1.80
N THR A 94 -9.64 4.13 1.31
CA THR A 94 -10.26 3.74 0.02
C THR A 94 -11.77 3.82 0.02
N ASN A 95 -12.39 3.85 1.21
CA ASN A 95 -13.84 4.07 1.36
C ASN A 95 -14.21 5.56 1.30
N LEU A 96 -13.21 6.46 1.23
CA LEU A 96 -13.38 7.90 1.03
C LEU A 96 -14.32 8.56 2.04
N GLY A 97 -14.29 8.12 3.30
CA GLY A 97 -15.00 8.78 4.39
C GLY A 97 -14.31 10.05 4.85
N PHE A 98 -13.57 9.97 5.96
CA PHE A 98 -12.93 11.14 6.58
C PHE A 98 -11.52 11.42 6.07
N GLN A 99 -11.10 12.67 6.24
CA GLN A 99 -9.69 13.05 6.20
C GLN A 99 -9.02 12.75 7.54
N TYR A 100 -8.07 11.83 7.56
CA TYR A 100 -7.32 11.49 8.76
C TYR A 100 -5.95 12.17 8.78
N SER A 101 -5.48 12.47 9.99
CA SER A 101 -4.10 12.87 10.27
C SER A 101 -3.38 11.77 11.04
N VAL A 102 -2.18 11.38 10.61
CA VAL A 102 -1.39 10.37 11.32
C VAL A 102 -0.81 11.02 12.59
N LYS A 103 -1.26 10.58 13.76
CA LYS A 103 -0.83 11.12 15.06
C LYS A 103 0.33 10.35 15.66
N ALA A 104 0.35 9.03 15.52
CA ALA A 104 1.41 8.18 16.04
C ALA A 104 1.52 6.88 15.25
N LEU A 105 2.73 6.33 15.22
CA LEU A 105 3.05 5.02 14.67
C LEU A 105 3.78 4.25 15.75
N THR A 106 3.19 3.16 16.23
CA THR A 106 3.73 2.38 17.35
C THR A 106 3.75 0.90 17.02
N SER A 107 4.76 0.18 17.48
CA SER A 107 4.76 -1.28 17.46
C SER A 107 4.95 -1.79 18.88
N THR A 108 4.21 -2.84 19.20
CA THR A 108 4.31 -3.55 20.48
C THR A 108 5.08 -4.83 20.22
N ASN A 109 6.22 -5.00 20.89
CA ASN A 109 6.94 -6.27 20.87
C ASN A 109 6.38 -7.14 21.99
N ASP A 110 5.98 -8.38 21.68
CA ASP A 110 5.34 -9.30 22.64
C ASP A 110 6.19 -9.59 23.90
N ASP A 111 7.52 -9.38 23.86
CA ASP A 111 8.44 -9.66 24.96
C ASP A 111 8.73 -8.47 25.89
N SER A 112 8.26 -7.27 25.58
CA SER A 112 8.50 -6.08 26.43
C SER A 112 7.37 -5.08 26.34
N ASP A 113 6.91 -4.55 27.49
CA ASP A 113 5.96 -3.42 27.58
C ASP A 113 6.50 -2.09 26.97
N PHE A 114 7.68 -2.14 26.33
CA PHE A 114 8.28 -1.03 25.64
C PHE A 114 7.65 -0.85 24.25
N ARG A 115 6.82 0.19 24.13
CA ARG A 115 6.25 0.62 22.85
C ARG A 115 7.31 1.31 22.00
N LYS A 116 7.65 0.71 20.85
CA LYS A 116 8.55 1.32 19.89
C LYS A 116 7.78 2.32 19.03
N THR A 117 8.15 3.59 19.08
CA THR A 117 7.56 4.66 18.27
C THR A 117 8.36 4.89 16.99
N TYR A 118 7.66 5.06 15.88
CA TYR A 118 8.26 5.33 14.58
C TYR A 118 7.92 6.75 14.09
N PRO A 119 8.89 7.50 13.54
CA PRO A 119 8.58 8.77 12.88
C PRO A 119 7.91 8.56 11.52
N SER A 120 8.23 7.44 10.86
CA SER A 120 7.65 7.02 9.58
C SER A 120 7.77 5.52 9.36
N ILE A 121 6.92 4.98 8.49
CA ILE A 121 6.91 3.56 8.09
C ILE A 121 6.76 3.41 6.57
N ALA A 122 7.26 2.30 6.03
CA ALA A 122 7.05 1.92 4.63
C ALA A 122 5.72 1.17 4.49
N TYR A 123 4.75 1.78 3.79
CA TYR A 123 3.41 1.24 3.57
C TYR A 123 3.20 0.82 2.10
N LEU A 124 2.64 -0.37 1.87
CA LEU A 124 2.47 -0.96 0.53
C LEU A 124 1.05 -1.54 0.33
N ASN A 125 0.03 -0.69 0.38
CA ASN A 125 -1.38 -1.03 0.15
C ASN A 125 -1.90 -2.22 1.00
N ASN A 126 -1.40 -2.34 2.24
CA ASN A 126 -1.86 -3.36 3.16
C ASN A 126 -3.18 -2.94 3.80
N THR A 127 -4.09 -3.88 4.02
CA THR A 127 -5.38 -3.62 4.66
C THR A 127 -5.20 -3.06 6.06
N LEU A 128 -6.07 -2.11 6.41
CA LEU A 128 -6.22 -1.65 7.78
C LEU A 128 -7.05 -2.71 8.53
N GLU A 129 -6.50 -3.23 9.62
CA GLU A 129 -7.09 -4.30 10.42
C GLU A 129 -7.39 -3.80 11.83
N ASP A 130 -8.42 -4.38 12.46
CA ASP A 130 -8.84 -4.08 13.83
C ASP A 130 -8.94 -2.58 14.12
N CYS A 131 -9.49 -1.81 13.18
CA CYS A 131 -9.65 -0.37 13.35
C CYS A 131 -10.78 -0.07 14.34
N TYR A 132 -10.49 0.66 15.41
CA TYR A 132 -11.50 1.09 16.37
C TYR A 132 -11.25 2.53 16.82
N LEU A 133 -12.33 3.21 17.18
CA LEU A 133 -12.26 4.53 17.79
C LEU A 133 -11.70 4.39 19.22
N THR A 134 -10.62 5.08 19.55
CA THR A 134 -10.01 5.04 20.88
C THR A 134 -10.56 6.11 21.80
N LYS A 135 -10.74 7.33 21.29
CA LYS A 135 -11.12 8.50 22.09
C LYS A 135 -11.89 9.52 21.26
N VAL A 136 -12.91 10.12 21.85
CA VAL A 136 -13.60 11.32 21.33
C VAL A 136 -13.55 12.41 22.38
N ASP A 137 -13.17 13.61 21.97
CA ASP A 137 -13.18 14.82 22.78
C ASP A 137 -14.14 15.83 22.16
N ILE A 138 -15.22 16.16 22.85
CA ILE A 138 -16.14 17.23 22.46
C ILE A 138 -15.79 18.46 23.30
N ASN A 139 -15.22 19.45 22.64
CA ASN A 139 -14.78 20.69 23.26
C ASN A 139 -15.86 21.76 23.10
N LEU A 140 -16.64 21.94 24.16
CA LEU A 140 -17.72 22.91 24.24
C LEU A 140 -17.12 24.30 24.46
N ARG A 141 -17.36 25.21 23.53
CA ARG A 141 -16.86 26.58 23.63
C ARG A 141 -17.94 27.59 23.31
N LYS A 142 -18.16 28.48 24.28
CA LYS A 142 -19.10 29.58 24.14
C LYS A 142 -18.45 30.76 23.41
N SER A 143 -19.15 31.33 22.42
CA SER A 143 -18.72 32.47 21.62
C SER A 143 -19.17 33.84 22.14
N ASP A 144 -20.17 33.87 23.01
CA ASP A 144 -20.74 35.10 23.58
C ASP A 144 -20.63 35.15 25.11
N ALA A 145 -20.71 36.36 25.66
CA ALA A 145 -20.60 36.61 27.10
C ALA A 145 -21.97 36.78 27.79
N ARG A 146 -22.99 36.01 27.37
CA ARG A 146 -24.37 36.10 27.88
C ARG A 146 -25.03 34.73 27.95
N ALA A 147 -25.94 34.51 28.91
CA ALA A 147 -26.77 33.31 29.01
C ALA A 147 -27.87 33.22 27.92
N SER A 148 -27.47 33.22 26.63
CA SER A 148 -28.38 33.22 25.48
C SER A 148 -28.79 31.81 25.07
N LYS A 149 -30.08 31.47 25.18
CA LYS A 149 -30.63 30.14 24.80
C LYS A 149 -30.48 29.75 23.33
N SER A 150 -29.87 30.61 22.51
CA SER A 150 -29.59 30.38 21.09
C SER A 150 -28.24 29.71 20.87
N TRP A 151 -28.22 28.44 20.47
CA TRP A 151 -26.97 27.72 20.21
C TRP A 151 -26.16 28.29 19.04
N TRP A 152 -26.82 28.79 17.99
CA TRP A 152 -26.12 29.22 16.76
C TRP A 152 -25.24 30.46 16.99
N LEU A 153 -25.62 31.31 17.95
CA LEU A 153 -24.83 32.47 18.37
C LEU A 153 -23.85 32.12 19.46
N SER A 154 -24.23 31.21 20.36
CA SER A 154 -23.52 31.00 21.61
C SER A 154 -22.55 29.84 21.59
N TRP A 155 -22.77 28.77 20.83
CA TRP A 155 -21.99 27.53 20.91
C TRP A 155 -21.39 27.07 19.58
N ILE A 156 -21.43 27.93 18.55
CA ILE A 156 -20.91 27.63 17.19
C ILE A 156 -19.40 27.34 17.14
N THR A 157 -18.65 27.75 18.17
CA THR A 157 -17.19 27.50 18.25
C THR A 157 -16.83 26.15 18.87
N THR A 158 -17.84 25.32 19.17
CA THR A 158 -17.67 23.95 19.64
C THR A 158 -17.14 23.06 18.51
N PHE A 159 -16.24 22.15 18.84
CA PHE A 159 -15.67 21.18 17.90
C PHE A 159 -15.49 19.81 18.57
N ALA A 160 -15.36 18.77 17.76
CA ALA A 160 -15.12 17.41 18.23
C ALA A 160 -13.86 16.84 17.59
N ASP A 161 -12.96 16.32 18.41
CA ASP A 161 -11.82 15.54 17.97
C ASP A 161 -12.07 14.07 18.21
N ALA A 162 -11.64 13.23 17.28
CA ALA A 162 -11.66 11.80 17.45
C ALA A 162 -10.34 11.17 17.06
N THR A 163 -9.96 10.13 17.77
CA THR A 163 -8.79 9.31 17.48
C THR A 163 -9.21 7.87 17.29
N ALA A 164 -8.66 7.24 16.27
CA ALA A 164 -8.83 5.85 15.93
C ALA A 164 -7.47 5.15 15.90
N SER A 165 -7.46 3.87 16.22
CA SER A 165 -6.29 3.02 16.20
C SER A 165 -6.55 1.88 15.23
N CYS A 166 -5.59 1.61 14.34
CA CYS A 166 -5.65 0.56 13.33
C CYS A 166 -4.35 -0.23 13.32
N ASN A 167 -4.43 -1.53 13.11
CA ASN A 167 -3.27 -2.38 12.89
C ASN A 167 -2.96 -2.51 11.40
N VAL A 168 -1.68 -2.44 11.06
CA VAL A 168 -1.20 -2.65 9.69
C VAL A 168 0.04 -3.51 9.72
N MET A 169 0.06 -4.53 8.86
CA MET A 169 1.26 -5.32 8.63
C MET A 169 2.22 -4.55 7.74
N THR A 170 3.45 -4.35 8.21
CA THR A 170 4.53 -3.68 7.45
C THR A 170 5.74 -4.60 7.30
N SER A 171 6.76 -4.17 6.54
CA SER A 171 8.03 -4.91 6.46
C SER A 171 8.76 -5.03 7.80
N GLU A 172 8.43 -4.17 8.77
CA GLU A 172 9.01 -4.18 10.11
C GLU A 172 8.20 -5.00 11.12
N GLY A 173 7.07 -5.58 10.69
CA GLY A 173 6.11 -6.29 11.55
C GLY A 173 4.78 -5.52 11.71
N PRO A 174 3.93 -5.95 12.66
CA PRO A 174 2.67 -5.27 12.97
C PRO A 174 2.96 -3.89 13.58
N VAL A 175 2.39 -2.86 12.94
CA VAL A 175 2.44 -1.48 13.41
C VAL A 175 1.01 -0.99 13.64
N ASN A 176 0.77 -0.44 14.82
CA ASN A 176 -0.43 0.28 15.16
C ASN A 176 -0.31 1.75 14.72
N ILE A 177 -1.23 2.16 13.87
CA ILE A 177 -1.37 3.52 13.35
C ILE A 177 -2.47 4.22 14.14
N THR A 178 -2.12 5.32 14.80
CA THR A 178 -3.11 6.21 15.42
C THR A 178 -3.48 7.31 14.43
N LEU A 179 -4.75 7.35 14.05
CA LEU A 179 -5.35 8.31 13.13
C LEU A 179 -6.20 9.30 13.93
N GLY A 180 -6.06 10.59 13.66
CA GLY A 180 -6.88 11.64 14.25
C GLY A 180 -7.74 12.32 13.20
N VAL A 181 -9.02 12.50 13.50
CA VAL A 181 -9.98 13.29 12.72
C VAL A 181 -10.47 14.44 13.59
N GLU A 182 -10.53 15.63 13.01
CA GLU A 182 -11.06 16.83 13.66
C GLU A 182 -12.34 17.22 12.91
N TYR A 183 -13.44 17.30 13.64
CA TYR A 183 -14.73 17.73 13.12
C TYR A 183 -15.06 19.10 13.74
N THR A 184 -15.07 20.11 12.88
CA THR A 184 -15.60 21.43 13.22
C THR A 184 -16.99 21.50 12.60
N GLY A 185 -18.04 21.47 13.41
CA GLY A 185 -19.43 21.48 12.94
C GLY A 185 -19.81 22.84 12.37
N GLN A 186 -19.24 23.19 11.22
CA GLN A 186 -19.26 24.54 10.69
C GLN A 186 -20.63 24.97 10.17
N SER A 187 -21.56 24.05 9.88
CA SER A 187 -22.94 24.44 9.50
C SER A 187 -23.93 23.27 9.41
N ASP A 188 -25.18 23.59 9.73
CA ASP A 188 -26.36 22.71 9.60
C ASP A 188 -26.53 22.22 8.15
N HIS A 189 -26.80 20.92 7.97
CA HIS A 189 -26.96 20.23 6.69
C HIS A 189 -25.84 20.39 5.64
N ILE A 190 -24.60 20.68 6.08
CA ILE A 190 -23.40 20.65 5.25
C ILE A 190 -22.54 19.46 5.66
N TYR A 191 -22.10 18.68 4.65
CA TYR A 191 -21.52 17.34 4.82
C TYR A 191 -20.16 17.19 4.11
N ASP A 192 -19.51 18.32 3.80
CA ASP A 192 -18.25 18.40 3.03
C ASP A 192 -17.02 17.79 3.72
N TYR A 193 -17.14 17.47 5.00
CA TYR A 193 -16.12 16.77 5.79
C TYR A 193 -16.02 15.27 5.46
N VAL A 194 -16.98 14.73 4.70
CA VAL A 194 -16.94 13.39 4.11
C VAL A 194 -16.80 13.51 2.60
N ILE A 195 -15.87 12.77 2.00
CA ILE A 195 -15.61 12.89 0.55
C ILE A 195 -16.68 12.19 -0.27
N GLU A 196 -16.96 10.93 0.04
CA GLU A 196 -17.93 10.10 -0.68
C GLU A 196 -19.02 9.67 0.28
N ASP A 197 -20.22 10.16 0.01
CA ASP A 197 -21.39 9.88 0.81
C ASP A 197 -22.58 9.45 -0.04
N ASP A 198 -22.40 9.00 -1.29
CA ASP A 198 -23.50 8.60 -2.16
C ASP A 198 -24.44 7.57 -1.50
N TYR A 199 -25.72 7.89 -1.47
CA TYR A 199 -26.74 7.10 -0.77
C TYR A 199 -27.01 5.72 -1.38
N LYS A 200 -26.59 5.48 -2.63
CA LYS A 200 -26.79 4.20 -3.34
C LYS A 200 -25.61 3.26 -3.17
N THR A 201 -24.39 3.78 -3.10
CA THR A 201 -23.17 2.99 -3.02
C THR A 201 -22.58 2.95 -1.61
N HIS A 202 -22.77 4.02 -0.83
CA HIS A 202 -22.23 4.22 0.52
C HIS A 202 -23.35 4.59 1.51
N ALA A 203 -24.44 3.81 1.53
CA ALA A 203 -25.62 4.08 2.35
C ALA A 203 -25.31 4.22 3.86
N SER A 204 -24.43 3.37 4.40
CA SER A 204 -23.98 3.45 5.80
C SER A 204 -23.26 4.77 6.11
N THR A 205 -22.38 5.21 5.22
CA THR A 205 -21.69 6.50 5.32
C THR A 205 -22.69 7.64 5.22
N TRP A 206 -23.61 7.60 4.24
CA TRP A 206 -24.64 8.62 4.07
C TRP A 206 -25.44 8.81 5.36
N TRP A 207 -25.99 7.73 5.92
CA TRP A 207 -26.75 7.77 7.19
C TRP A 207 -25.91 8.29 8.34
N GLY A 208 -24.70 7.76 8.53
CA GLY A 208 -23.79 8.17 9.59
C GLY A 208 -23.52 9.66 9.58
N THR A 209 -23.19 10.22 8.42
CA THR A 209 -22.89 11.65 8.22
C THR A 209 -24.09 12.55 8.55
N ARG A 210 -25.31 12.17 8.14
CA ARG A 210 -26.52 12.96 8.42
C ARG A 210 -26.85 12.94 9.91
N LEU A 211 -26.78 11.77 10.53
CA LEU A 211 -27.03 11.59 11.95
C LEU A 211 -25.95 12.29 12.79
N LEU A 212 -24.69 12.23 12.39
CA LEU A 212 -23.58 12.87 13.09
C LEU A 212 -23.83 14.39 13.24
N ASN A 213 -24.22 15.09 12.17
CA ASN A 213 -24.59 16.50 12.23
C ASN A 213 -25.79 16.76 13.15
N ILE A 214 -26.80 15.88 13.11
CA ILE A 214 -28.03 16.02 13.90
C ILE A 214 -27.76 15.91 15.40
N TYR A 215 -26.97 14.92 15.82
CA TYR A 215 -26.61 14.77 17.22
C TYR A 215 -25.59 15.81 17.66
N PHE A 216 -24.65 16.21 16.80
CA PHE A 216 -23.74 17.32 17.11
C PHE A 216 -24.52 18.61 17.37
N THR A 217 -25.48 18.94 16.52
CA THR A 217 -26.34 20.11 16.71
C THR A 217 -27.27 19.95 17.92
N GLY A 218 -27.67 18.70 18.24
CA GLY A 218 -28.34 18.33 19.49
C GLY A 218 -27.52 18.66 20.73
N VAL A 219 -26.21 18.38 20.72
CA VAL A 219 -25.26 18.79 21.78
C VAL A 219 -25.24 20.31 21.93
N LEU A 220 -25.13 21.07 20.84
CA LEU A 220 -25.11 22.54 20.90
C LEU A 220 -26.43 23.10 21.46
N THR A 221 -27.55 22.52 21.05
CA THR A 221 -28.89 22.95 21.46
C THR A 221 -29.17 22.62 22.92
N THR A 222 -28.86 21.40 23.36
CA THR A 222 -29.01 21.02 24.77
C THR A 222 -28.13 21.90 25.65
N MET A 223 -26.89 22.14 25.25
CA MET A 223 -25.97 23.03 25.99
C MET A 223 -26.47 24.48 26.06
N SER A 224 -27.13 25.00 25.01
CA SER A 224 -27.72 26.34 25.07
C SER A 224 -28.97 26.40 25.97
N GLN A 225 -29.69 25.30 26.16
CA GLN A 225 -30.84 25.27 27.07
C GLN A 225 -30.44 25.08 28.53
N THR A 226 -29.32 24.41 28.81
CA THR A 226 -28.82 24.09 30.17
C THR A 226 -27.75 25.07 30.67
N GLN A 227 -27.61 26.25 30.05
CA GLN A 227 -26.51 27.18 30.37
C GLN A 227 -26.75 28.12 31.56
N ASP A 228 -28.00 28.29 31.98
CA ASP A 228 -28.38 29.24 33.01
C ASP A 228 -28.23 28.57 34.38
N LEU A 229 -27.26 29.05 35.16
CA LEU A 229 -26.91 28.54 36.48
C LEU A 229 -27.55 29.36 37.61
N GLY A 230 -28.30 30.42 37.28
CA GLY A 230 -28.76 31.42 38.23
C GLY A 230 -27.71 32.50 38.54
N ASP A 231 -28.12 33.58 39.22
CA ASP A 231 -27.26 34.69 39.65
C ASP A 231 -26.37 35.30 38.54
N ASP A 232 -26.93 35.47 37.33
CA ASP A 232 -26.23 35.94 36.11
C ASP A 232 -25.03 35.07 35.68
N SER A 233 -24.86 33.89 36.27
CA SER A 233 -23.78 32.95 35.94
C SER A 233 -24.17 31.98 34.83
N TYR A 234 -23.20 31.63 33.98
CA TYR A 234 -23.42 30.75 32.83
C TYR A 234 -22.19 29.92 32.49
N TRP A 235 -22.38 28.78 31.82
CA TRP A 235 -21.28 27.97 31.32
C TRP A 235 -20.50 28.67 30.19
N MET A 236 -19.17 28.79 30.32
CA MET A 236 -18.29 29.39 29.31
C MET A 236 -17.64 28.36 28.40
N THR A 237 -17.19 27.25 28.96
CA THR A 237 -16.52 26.19 28.23
C THR A 237 -16.65 24.88 28.98
N GLY A 238 -16.52 23.76 28.27
CA GLY A 238 -16.42 22.45 28.88
C GLY A 238 -15.77 21.46 27.93
N GLY A 239 -15.42 20.30 28.46
CA GLY A 239 -14.91 19.18 27.69
C GLY A 239 -15.64 17.91 28.10
N ILE A 240 -16.10 17.16 27.11
CA ILE A 240 -16.70 15.84 27.29
C ILE A 240 -15.84 14.84 26.53
N THR A 241 -15.19 13.94 27.25
CA THR A 241 -14.28 12.95 26.70
C THR A 241 -14.89 11.56 26.85
N PHE A 242 -15.00 10.83 25.74
CA PHE A 242 -15.34 9.42 25.72
C PHE A 242 -14.12 8.60 25.36
N THR A 243 -13.79 7.60 26.18
CA THR A 243 -12.71 6.63 25.91
C THR A 243 -13.34 5.25 25.71
N THR A 244 -13.08 4.64 24.56
CA THR A 244 -13.67 3.34 24.20
C THR A 244 -13.00 2.20 24.95
N ASN A 245 -13.81 1.28 25.48
CA ASN A 245 -13.37 0.01 26.03
C ASN A 245 -13.48 -1.08 24.95
N PRO A 246 -12.34 -1.61 24.44
CA PRO A 246 -12.35 -2.57 23.33
C PRO A 246 -12.94 -3.93 23.70
N ASN A 247 -13.15 -4.23 24.98
CA ASN A 247 -13.67 -5.53 25.43
C ASN A 247 -15.21 -5.65 25.33
N ILE A 248 -15.89 -4.56 24.99
CA ILE A 248 -17.36 -4.52 24.94
C ILE A 248 -17.81 -4.56 23.49
N GLU A 249 -18.56 -5.60 23.13
CA GLU A 249 -19.05 -5.82 21.76
C GLU A 249 -20.39 -5.13 21.47
N ASP A 250 -21.19 -4.85 22.50
CA ASP A 250 -22.48 -4.17 22.33
C ASP A 250 -22.33 -2.65 22.36
N ILE A 251 -22.67 -2.00 21.24
CA ILE A 251 -22.64 -0.54 21.09
C ILE A 251 -23.62 0.20 22.01
N ARG A 252 -24.66 -0.49 22.49
CA ARG A 252 -25.69 0.07 23.37
C ARG A 252 -25.34 -0.07 24.85
N ASP A 253 -24.33 -0.87 25.18
CA ASP A 253 -23.88 -1.04 26.56
C ASP A 253 -23.32 0.29 27.10
N PRO A 254 -23.77 0.78 28.27
CA PRO A 254 -23.23 1.99 28.87
C PRO A 254 -21.74 1.91 29.24
N LYS A 255 -21.16 0.70 29.29
CA LYS A 255 -19.74 0.46 29.62
C LYS A 255 -18.82 0.49 28.41
N LEU A 256 -19.36 0.61 27.19
CA LEU A 256 -18.53 0.74 25.99
C LEU A 256 -17.66 1.99 26.05
N PHE A 257 -18.17 3.09 26.60
CA PHE A 257 -17.42 4.33 26.74
C PHE A 257 -17.28 4.72 28.21
N ASN A 258 -16.04 4.99 28.61
CA ASN A 258 -15.76 5.70 29.85
C ASN A 258 -15.88 7.20 29.58
N LEU A 259 -16.63 7.90 30.42
CA LEU A 259 -16.87 9.33 30.30
C LEU A 259 -16.00 10.10 31.30
N ALA A 260 -15.33 11.16 30.84
CA ALA A 260 -14.92 12.27 31.68
C ALA A 260 -15.59 13.55 31.20
N GLY A 261 -16.03 14.39 32.13
CA GLY A 261 -16.65 15.68 31.82
C GLY A 261 -16.11 16.78 32.72
N TRP A 262 -15.94 17.98 32.17
CA TRP A 262 -15.68 19.17 32.98
C TRP A 262 -16.34 20.39 32.33
N PHE A 263 -16.76 21.34 33.17
CA PHE A 263 -17.38 22.59 32.75
C PHE A 263 -16.87 23.74 33.61
N LEU A 264 -16.60 24.89 32.98
CA LEU A 264 -16.19 26.13 33.61
C LEU A 264 -17.29 27.17 33.42
N SER A 265 -17.78 27.73 34.51
CA SER A 265 -18.76 28.82 34.52
C SER A 265 -18.11 30.20 34.56
N SER A 266 -18.91 31.22 34.29
CA SER A 266 -18.49 32.63 34.19
C SER A 266 -18.01 33.25 35.50
N ASP A 267 -18.43 32.69 36.62
CA ASP A 267 -18.00 33.06 37.98
C ASP A 267 -16.72 32.32 38.41
N GLY A 268 -16.16 31.45 37.55
CA GLY A 268 -14.94 30.69 37.80
C GLY A 268 -15.15 29.36 38.51
N PHE A 269 -16.40 28.94 38.75
CA PHE A 269 -16.68 27.61 39.28
C PHE A 269 -16.38 26.53 38.21
N ILE A 270 -15.69 25.47 38.65
CA ILE A 270 -15.38 24.31 37.81
C ILE A 270 -16.13 23.12 38.36
N GLN A 271 -17.01 22.56 37.54
CA GLN A 271 -17.67 21.30 37.82
C GLN A 271 -16.96 20.19 37.06
N ASN A 272 -16.48 19.18 37.78
CA ASN A 272 -15.85 18.00 37.20
C ASN A 272 -16.74 16.78 37.46
N GLU A 273 -16.98 16.00 36.42
CA GLU A 273 -17.59 14.68 36.51
C GLU A 273 -16.49 13.63 36.33
N PRO A 274 -16.33 12.68 37.29
CA PRO A 274 -15.24 11.72 37.27
C PRO A 274 -15.34 10.72 36.11
N LEU A 275 -14.19 10.08 35.81
CA LEU A 275 -14.00 9.00 34.83
C LEU A 275 -14.79 7.73 35.18
N ASN A 276 -16.12 7.75 35.01
CA ASN A 276 -16.99 6.61 35.24
C ASN A 276 -17.66 6.14 33.93
N ASP A 277 -18.33 4.99 33.97
CA ASP A 277 -19.12 4.52 32.82
C ASP A 277 -20.33 5.45 32.59
N THR A 278 -20.97 5.33 31.41
CA THR A 278 -22.13 6.18 31.07
C THR A 278 -23.41 5.76 31.81
N SER A 279 -23.33 4.89 32.83
CA SER A 279 -24.50 4.44 33.59
C SER A 279 -25.13 5.57 34.42
N PHE A 280 -24.32 6.56 34.83
CA PHE A 280 -24.79 7.66 35.66
C PHE A 280 -25.93 8.47 35.00
N ILE A 281 -25.95 8.50 33.67
CA ILE A 281 -26.97 9.23 32.92
C ILE A 281 -28.37 8.68 33.18
N LYS A 282 -28.47 7.39 33.54
CA LYS A 282 -29.74 6.74 33.92
C LYS A 282 -30.04 6.85 35.41
N THR A 283 -29.03 7.00 36.26
CA THR A 283 -29.21 7.00 37.72
C THR A 283 -29.52 8.38 38.28
N ASP A 284 -29.07 9.46 37.63
CA ASP A 284 -29.27 10.83 38.08
C ASP A 284 -29.81 11.74 36.94
N PRO A 285 -31.05 11.51 36.48
CA PRO A 285 -31.62 12.22 35.33
C PRO A 285 -31.91 13.70 35.59
N GLU A 286 -31.91 14.14 36.86
CA GLU A 286 -32.13 15.55 37.22
C GLU A 286 -30.85 16.40 37.12
N ASN A 287 -29.69 15.76 36.95
CA ASN A 287 -28.43 16.47 36.77
C ASN A 287 -28.44 17.27 35.46
N GLN A 288 -28.13 18.56 35.57
CA GLN A 288 -28.10 19.52 34.47
C GLN A 288 -27.19 19.14 33.28
N PHE A 289 -26.24 18.22 33.47
CA PHE A 289 -25.36 17.73 32.40
C PHE A 289 -25.94 16.59 31.58
N VAL A 290 -26.89 15.85 32.14
CA VAL A 290 -27.44 14.65 31.51
C VAL A 290 -27.94 14.90 30.09
N PRO A 291 -28.68 15.99 29.81
CA PRO A 291 -29.11 16.27 28.44
C PRO A 291 -27.96 16.37 27.44
N VAL A 292 -26.89 17.10 27.79
CA VAL A 292 -25.75 17.35 26.91
C VAL A 292 -24.91 16.08 26.74
N VAL A 293 -24.66 15.35 27.83
CA VAL A 293 -23.90 14.10 27.80
C VAL A 293 -24.64 13.04 27.00
N TRP A 294 -25.97 12.97 27.09
CA TRP A 294 -26.77 11.99 26.36
C TRP A 294 -26.69 12.18 24.83
N GLU A 295 -26.85 13.42 24.35
CA GLU A 295 -26.64 13.74 22.92
C GLU A 295 -25.18 13.45 22.50
N SER A 296 -24.22 13.78 23.37
CA SER A 296 -22.80 13.55 23.12
C SER A 296 -22.45 12.06 23.02
N LEU A 297 -23.12 11.21 23.81
CA LEU A 297 -22.98 9.75 23.76
C LEU A 297 -23.54 9.19 22.45
N HIS A 298 -24.71 9.65 22.01
CA HIS A 298 -25.27 9.23 20.72
C HIS A 298 -24.40 9.69 19.54
N TYR A 299 -23.92 10.94 19.56
CA TYR A 299 -22.93 11.43 18.62
C TYR A 299 -21.70 10.51 18.57
N THR A 300 -21.15 10.16 19.74
CA THR A 300 -19.97 9.28 19.86
C THR A 300 -20.21 7.89 19.31
N ARG A 301 -21.38 7.28 19.56
CA ARG A 301 -21.76 5.96 19.01
C ARG A 301 -21.86 5.98 17.49
N ILE A 302 -22.42 7.05 16.93
CA ILE A 302 -22.53 7.22 15.47
C ILE A 302 -21.14 7.44 14.87
N LEU A 303 -20.32 8.30 15.48
CA LEU A 303 -18.94 8.54 15.05
C LEU A 303 -18.09 7.26 15.09
N HIS A 304 -18.21 6.47 16.15
CA HIS A 304 -17.59 5.15 16.28
C HIS A 304 -17.99 4.25 15.11
N SER A 305 -19.29 4.15 14.84
CA SER A 305 -19.83 3.32 13.78
C SER A 305 -19.35 3.77 12.39
N LEU A 306 -19.33 5.09 12.16
CA LEU A 306 -18.94 5.68 10.89
C LEU A 306 -17.43 5.52 10.63
N ILE A 307 -16.58 5.76 11.63
CA ILE A 307 -15.14 5.53 11.54
C ILE A 307 -14.84 4.03 11.33
N ALA A 308 -15.58 3.14 12.00
CA ALA A 308 -15.42 1.69 11.79
C ALA A 308 -15.81 1.26 10.36
N VAL A 309 -16.89 1.82 9.80
CA VAL A 309 -17.28 1.58 8.39
C VAL A 309 -16.20 2.12 7.44
N ASP A 310 -15.75 3.35 7.67
CA ASP A 310 -14.79 4.03 6.80
C ASP A 310 -13.41 3.33 6.81
N LEU A 311 -12.92 2.93 7.99
CA LEU A 311 -11.66 2.21 8.15
C LEU A 311 -11.78 0.69 7.95
N GLY A 312 -12.96 0.20 7.56
CA GLY A 312 -13.16 -1.16 7.09
C GLY A 312 -13.25 -2.24 8.17
N ASN A 313 -13.56 -1.89 9.42
CA ASN A 313 -13.76 -2.86 10.49
C ASN A 313 -15.24 -3.29 10.58
N LYS A 314 -15.52 -4.52 10.13
CA LYS A 314 -16.85 -5.14 10.15
C LYS A 314 -17.23 -5.74 11.50
N ASN A 315 -16.24 -6.06 12.33
CA ASN A 315 -16.42 -6.76 13.60
C ASN A 315 -16.59 -5.79 14.77
N ALA A 316 -16.28 -4.51 14.57
CA ALA A 316 -16.48 -3.48 15.58
C ALA A 316 -17.99 -3.28 15.88
N PRO A 317 -18.34 -2.89 17.12
CA PRO A 317 -19.70 -2.49 17.48
C PRO A 317 -20.20 -1.40 16.53
N ASN A 318 -21.30 -1.64 15.80
CA ASN A 318 -21.71 -0.75 14.72
C ASN A 318 -23.22 -0.52 14.67
N LEU A 319 -23.62 0.75 14.57
CA LEU A 319 -25.01 1.16 14.43
C LEU A 319 -25.51 1.24 12.98
N LEU A 320 -24.60 1.25 12.01
CA LEU A 320 -24.87 1.61 10.60
C LEU A 320 -24.80 0.41 9.63
N LEU A 321 -24.61 -0.81 10.14
CA LEU A 321 -24.52 -2.02 9.32
C LEU A 321 -25.83 -2.82 9.25
N ASP A 322 -26.70 -2.69 10.25
CA ASP A 322 -27.97 -3.42 10.32
C ASP A 322 -29.15 -2.46 10.43
N GLU A 323 -30.27 -2.84 9.83
CA GLU A 323 -31.52 -2.05 9.87
C GLU A 323 -32.00 -1.74 11.30
N LYS A 324 -32.04 -2.74 12.18
CA LYS A 324 -32.50 -2.57 13.57
C LYS A 324 -31.59 -1.63 14.37
N ASN A 325 -30.30 -1.63 14.06
CA ASN A 325 -29.32 -0.75 14.68
C ASN A 325 -29.40 0.66 14.11
N LEU A 326 -29.64 0.78 12.80
CA LEU A 326 -29.85 2.06 12.14
C LEU A 326 -31.11 2.77 12.64
N GLN A 327 -32.23 2.06 12.77
CA GLN A 327 -33.47 2.64 13.34
C GLN A 327 -33.24 3.17 14.76
N TYR A 328 -32.47 2.45 15.58
CA TYR A 328 -32.06 2.93 16.90
C TYR A 328 -31.16 4.17 16.82
N ALA A 329 -30.24 4.24 15.84
CA ALA A 329 -29.39 5.41 15.62
C ALA A 329 -30.19 6.64 15.16
N ILE A 330 -31.24 6.43 14.36
CA ILE A 330 -32.12 7.51 13.87
C ILE A 330 -32.92 8.12 15.02
N LEU A 331 -33.57 7.28 15.83
CA LEU A 331 -34.36 7.74 16.98
C LEU A 331 -34.29 6.71 18.12
N PRO A 332 -33.44 6.92 19.13
CA PRO A 332 -33.27 6.00 20.24
C PRO A 332 -34.49 6.08 21.17
N PRO A 333 -35.16 4.95 21.48
CA PRO A 333 -36.36 4.96 22.32
C PRO A 333 -36.06 5.35 23.77
N ASP A 334 -34.81 5.18 24.21
CA ASP A 334 -34.34 5.53 25.54
C ASP A 334 -33.91 7.00 25.66
N ASP A 335 -33.85 7.76 24.56
CA ASP A 335 -33.42 9.15 24.56
C ASP A 335 -34.45 10.08 25.23
N PRO A 336 -34.15 10.67 26.40
CA PRO A 336 -35.08 11.58 27.07
C PRO A 336 -35.18 12.94 26.36
N ASN A 337 -34.15 13.37 25.63
CA ASN A 337 -34.08 14.68 25.00
C ASN A 337 -34.97 14.77 23.75
N ARG A 338 -35.33 13.64 23.15
CA ARG A 338 -36.09 13.56 21.88
C ARG A 338 -37.50 12.97 22.01
N LYS A 339 -38.01 12.77 23.23
CA LYS A 339 -39.42 12.34 23.48
C LYS A 339 -40.42 13.46 23.19
N ASN A 340 -41.65 13.12 22.82
CA ASN A 340 -42.68 14.13 22.57
C ASN A 340 -42.84 15.07 23.78
N GLY A 341 -42.69 16.38 23.55
CA GLY A 341 -42.77 17.40 24.61
C GLY A 341 -41.45 17.70 25.34
N SER A 342 -40.35 17.05 24.96
CA SER A 342 -39.00 17.36 25.46
C SER A 342 -38.39 18.59 24.77
N PHE A 343 -37.17 18.96 25.18
CA PHE A 343 -36.45 20.10 24.63
C PHE A 343 -36.24 20.02 23.11
N LEU A 344 -35.88 18.86 22.54
CA LEU A 344 -35.58 18.72 21.11
C LEU A 344 -36.77 18.25 20.26
N ASN A 345 -37.90 17.89 20.88
CA ASN A 345 -39.09 17.39 20.19
C ASN A 345 -40.39 18.04 20.74
N GLY A 346 -40.29 19.31 21.16
CA GLY A 346 -41.35 20.09 21.81
C GLY A 346 -41.63 21.44 21.13
N SER A 347 -42.87 21.91 21.27
CA SER A 347 -43.41 23.14 20.67
C SER A 347 -42.88 24.46 21.26
N SER A 348 -42.01 24.42 22.28
CA SER A 348 -41.42 25.62 22.92
C SER A 348 -40.25 26.20 22.13
N LEU A 349 -39.73 25.47 21.15
CA LEU A 349 -38.69 25.96 20.26
C LEU A 349 -39.38 26.70 19.09
N THR A 350 -39.42 28.03 19.15
CA THR A 350 -39.96 28.87 18.07
C THR A 350 -39.09 28.77 16.81
N GLY A 351 -39.69 28.41 15.67
CA GLY A 351 -39.19 28.66 14.30
C GLY A 351 -37.94 27.92 13.80
N GLN A 352 -37.03 27.48 14.68
CA GLN A 352 -35.77 26.82 14.31
C GLN A 352 -35.63 25.38 14.87
N ALA A 353 -36.60 24.96 15.67
CA ALA A 353 -36.65 23.68 16.38
C ALA A 353 -36.51 22.43 15.52
N SER A 354 -37.22 22.45 14.38
CA SER A 354 -37.45 21.24 13.60
C SER A 354 -36.20 20.81 12.85
N ARG A 355 -35.22 21.71 12.68
CA ARG A 355 -33.98 21.45 11.94
C ARG A 355 -33.11 20.38 12.62
N TYR A 356 -33.15 20.26 13.96
CA TYR A 356 -32.41 19.24 14.73
C TYR A 356 -33.09 17.87 14.75
N ALA A 357 -34.28 17.77 14.18
CA ALA A 357 -35.06 16.56 14.09
C ALA A 357 -35.36 16.21 12.63
N GLN A 358 -34.67 16.82 11.67
CA GLN A 358 -34.90 16.62 10.26
C GLN A 358 -33.62 16.33 9.50
N ILE A 359 -33.67 15.45 8.51
CA ILE A 359 -32.57 15.23 7.58
C ILE A 359 -33.06 15.41 6.15
N PRO A 360 -32.17 15.83 5.21
CA PRO A 360 -32.55 15.97 3.82
C PRO A 360 -32.87 14.62 3.17
N LYS A 361 -33.80 14.65 2.22
CA LYS A 361 -34.08 13.49 1.34
C LYS A 361 -32.82 13.07 0.58
N PRO A 362 -32.65 11.77 0.30
CA PRO A 362 -31.60 11.28 -0.60
C PRO A 362 -31.62 12.04 -1.93
N GLY A 363 -30.45 12.48 -2.41
CA GLY A 363 -30.31 13.24 -3.64
C GLY A 363 -30.83 14.69 -3.60
N ALA A 364 -31.23 15.22 -2.45
CA ALA A 364 -31.56 16.64 -2.32
C ALA A 364 -30.33 17.53 -2.57
N PRO A 365 -30.50 18.73 -3.17
CA PRO A 365 -29.41 19.68 -3.32
C PRO A 365 -28.87 20.11 -1.96
N ILE A 366 -27.56 20.34 -1.88
CA ILE A 366 -26.86 20.83 -0.69
C ILE A 366 -26.46 22.30 -0.95
N PRO A 367 -26.80 23.26 -0.07
CA PRO A 367 -27.57 23.10 1.17
C PRO A 367 -29.06 22.79 0.90
N ALA A 368 -29.66 21.96 1.75
CA ALA A 368 -31.04 21.52 1.58
C ALA A 368 -32.03 22.65 1.86
N THR A 369 -33.08 22.73 1.04
CA THR A 369 -34.23 23.61 1.30
C THR A 369 -35.18 22.96 2.30
N GLU A 370 -35.95 23.76 3.06
CA GLU A 370 -36.91 23.24 4.06
C GLU A 370 -37.92 22.23 3.49
N LYS A 371 -38.25 22.34 2.20
CA LYS A 371 -39.15 21.38 1.49
C LYS A 371 -38.54 19.99 1.31
N ASN A 372 -37.21 19.89 1.39
CA ASN A 372 -36.47 18.64 1.22
C ASN A 372 -36.13 17.97 2.55
N LEU A 373 -36.54 18.56 3.68
CA LEU A 373 -36.29 18.04 5.01
C LEU A 373 -37.41 17.11 5.46
N VAL A 374 -37.05 16.00 6.11
CA VAL A 374 -37.99 14.99 6.63
C VAL A 374 -37.65 14.71 8.09
N LEU A 375 -38.66 14.61 8.94
CA LEU A 375 -38.50 14.34 10.37
C LEU A 375 -37.89 12.95 10.62
N LEU A 376 -37.01 12.82 11.61
CA LEU A 376 -36.31 11.57 11.95
C LEU A 376 -37.25 10.38 12.17
N ASN A 377 -38.44 10.60 12.74
CA ASN A 377 -39.42 9.54 12.94
C ASN A 377 -40.04 9.00 11.64
N GLU A 378 -39.93 9.73 10.53
CA GLU A 378 -40.47 9.38 9.21
C GLU A 378 -39.37 9.02 8.20
N THR A 379 -38.09 9.28 8.52
CA THR A 379 -37.01 9.19 7.53
C THR A 379 -36.69 7.77 7.11
N TYR A 380 -36.68 6.82 8.05
CA TYR A 380 -36.37 5.43 7.72
C TYR A 380 -37.37 4.89 6.68
N ASP A 381 -38.66 4.95 6.97
CA ASP A 381 -39.72 4.42 6.10
C ASP A 381 -39.76 5.11 4.73
N ARG A 382 -39.44 6.41 4.69
CA ARG A 382 -39.45 7.17 3.43
C ARG A 382 -38.21 6.92 2.58
N PHE A 383 -37.05 6.67 3.19
CA PHE A 383 -35.79 6.59 2.46
C PHE A 383 -35.40 5.16 2.14
N ALA A 384 -35.79 4.18 2.96
CA ALA A 384 -35.35 2.78 2.86
C ALA A 384 -35.45 2.19 1.45
N SER A 385 -36.51 2.51 0.70
CA SER A 385 -36.69 2.02 -0.68
C SER A 385 -35.74 2.63 -1.72
N GLU A 386 -35.14 3.78 -1.42
CA GLU A 386 -34.23 4.51 -2.32
C GLU A 386 -32.75 4.25 -2.00
N MET A 387 -32.46 3.75 -0.79
CA MET A 387 -31.10 3.55 -0.29
C MET A 387 -30.44 2.31 -0.88
N GLY A 388 -29.11 2.37 -1.01
CA GLY A 388 -28.27 1.19 -1.23
C GLY A 388 -28.20 0.26 -0.02
N PRO A 389 -27.56 -0.91 -0.17
CA PRO A 389 -27.32 -1.81 0.95
C PRO A 389 -26.42 -1.14 2.01
N LEU A 390 -26.76 -1.37 3.28
CA LEU A 390 -25.84 -1.06 4.38
C LEU A 390 -24.67 -2.03 4.32
N GLY A 391 -23.45 -1.51 4.50
CA GLY A 391 -22.26 -2.32 4.29
C GLY A 391 -20.97 -1.65 4.74
N CYS A 392 -19.95 -2.49 4.88
CA CYS A 392 -18.59 -2.08 5.18
C CYS A 392 -17.64 -2.84 4.24
N ASN A 393 -16.69 -2.10 3.66
CA ASN A 393 -15.68 -2.61 2.75
C ASN A 393 -14.31 -2.51 3.41
N ASN A 394 -13.41 -3.44 3.11
CA ASN A 394 -12.05 -3.38 3.65
C ASN A 394 -11.39 -2.08 3.18
N ALA A 395 -10.66 -1.43 4.09
CA ALA A 395 -10.01 -0.17 3.79
C ALA A 395 -8.49 -0.34 3.63
N THR A 396 -7.93 0.39 2.66
CA THR A 396 -6.49 0.70 2.60
C THR A 396 -6.31 2.22 2.56
N ILE A 397 -5.07 2.69 2.65
CA ILE A 397 -4.77 4.12 2.51
C ILE A 397 -4.63 4.46 1.02
N VAL A 398 -5.39 5.45 0.55
CA VAL A 398 -5.31 5.94 -0.82
C VAL A 398 -3.91 6.46 -1.13
N SER A 399 -3.29 5.90 -2.16
CA SER A 399 -1.92 6.20 -2.55
C SER A 399 -1.64 5.75 -3.97
N GLN A 400 -0.80 6.52 -4.67
CA GLN A 400 -0.17 6.08 -5.91
C GLN A 400 1.19 5.45 -5.62
N TYR A 401 1.40 4.25 -6.16
CA TYR A 401 2.64 3.50 -6.03
C TYR A 401 3.41 3.48 -7.35
N LEU A 402 4.73 3.54 -7.26
CA LEU A 402 5.62 3.38 -8.41
C LEU A 402 6.06 1.92 -8.52
N CYS A 403 5.61 1.22 -9.55
CA CYS A 403 5.98 -0.16 -9.83
C CYS A 403 6.83 -0.26 -11.09
N SER A 404 7.91 -1.03 -11.03
CA SER A 404 8.73 -1.40 -12.19
C SER A 404 8.21 -2.70 -12.78
N VAL A 405 7.61 -2.63 -13.98
CA VAL A 405 7.02 -3.80 -14.67
C VAL A 405 7.80 -4.17 -15.93
N PRO A 406 7.86 -5.47 -16.29
CA PRO A 406 8.48 -5.92 -17.53
C PRO A 406 7.66 -5.50 -18.76
N GLN A 407 8.29 -4.77 -19.66
CA GLN A 407 7.72 -4.38 -20.96
C GLN A 407 8.59 -4.92 -22.08
N SER A 408 7.96 -5.41 -23.16
CA SER A 408 8.69 -5.88 -24.33
C SER A 408 9.35 -4.71 -25.04
N LYS A 409 10.61 -4.89 -25.46
CA LYS A 409 11.29 -3.98 -26.37
C LYS A 409 10.53 -3.88 -27.69
N SER A 410 10.77 -2.81 -28.43
CA SER A 410 10.21 -2.69 -29.78
C SER A 410 10.66 -3.88 -30.64
N PRO A 411 9.84 -4.37 -31.57
CA PRO A 411 10.14 -5.59 -32.32
C PRO A 411 11.52 -5.59 -33.00
N GLY A 412 11.95 -4.43 -33.54
CA GLY A 412 13.26 -4.29 -34.18
C GLY A 412 14.43 -4.43 -33.20
N VAL A 413 14.34 -3.80 -32.03
CA VAL A 413 15.40 -3.88 -31.00
C VAL A 413 15.42 -5.28 -30.36
N MET A 414 14.25 -5.88 -30.17
CA MET A 414 14.12 -7.25 -29.68
C MET A 414 14.78 -8.25 -30.62
N LEU A 415 14.48 -8.21 -31.91
CA LEU A 415 15.07 -9.09 -32.91
C LEU A 415 16.59 -8.93 -32.98
N LEU A 416 17.08 -7.69 -33.01
CA LEU A 416 18.52 -7.42 -33.03
C LEU A 416 19.21 -7.98 -31.78
N ALA A 417 18.64 -7.77 -30.60
CA ALA A 417 19.21 -8.26 -29.34
C ALA A 417 19.25 -9.80 -29.28
N ILE A 418 18.20 -10.47 -29.75
CA ILE A 418 18.12 -11.94 -29.80
C ILE A 418 19.14 -12.49 -30.80
N LEU A 419 19.22 -11.93 -32.01
CA LEU A 419 20.15 -12.40 -33.04
C LEU A 419 21.61 -12.24 -32.60
N LEU A 420 21.96 -11.10 -31.99
CA LEU A 420 23.31 -10.88 -31.47
C LEU A 420 23.66 -11.89 -30.37
N ALA A 421 22.74 -12.16 -29.45
CA ALA A 421 22.95 -13.13 -28.38
C ALA A 421 23.07 -14.57 -28.92
N ASP A 422 22.16 -14.99 -29.81
CA ASP A 422 22.17 -16.32 -30.43
C ASP A 422 23.48 -16.56 -31.20
N LEU A 423 24.00 -15.55 -31.91
CA LEU A 423 25.27 -15.65 -32.62
C LEU A 423 26.44 -15.94 -31.68
N VAL A 424 26.51 -15.25 -30.53
CA VAL A 424 27.55 -15.46 -29.52
C VAL A 424 27.44 -16.86 -28.90
N PHE A 425 26.23 -17.30 -28.53
CA PHE A 425 26.03 -18.63 -27.95
C PHE A 425 26.33 -19.76 -28.96
N LEU A 426 25.93 -19.61 -30.22
CA LEU A 426 26.24 -20.58 -31.28
C LEU A 426 27.75 -20.63 -31.57
N GLN A 427 28.45 -19.49 -31.56
CA GLN A 427 29.91 -19.46 -31.71
C GLN A 427 30.60 -20.19 -30.54
N ALA A 428 30.15 -19.96 -29.31
CA ALA A 428 30.65 -20.67 -28.15
C ALA A 428 30.38 -22.18 -28.23
N ALA A 429 29.15 -22.58 -28.61
CA ALA A 429 28.78 -23.98 -28.80
C ALA A 429 29.62 -24.66 -29.89
N TRP A 430 29.93 -23.96 -30.98
CA TRP A 430 30.80 -24.45 -32.05
C TRP A 430 32.24 -24.68 -31.57
N VAL A 431 32.78 -23.76 -30.77
CA VAL A 431 34.12 -23.92 -30.17
C VAL A 431 34.15 -25.13 -29.23
N ILE A 432 33.15 -25.28 -28.37
CA ILE A 432 33.01 -26.45 -27.48
C ILE A 432 32.89 -27.74 -28.30
N TYR A 433 32.07 -27.73 -29.34
CA TYR A 433 31.90 -28.87 -30.24
C TYR A 433 33.23 -29.30 -30.87
N ASN A 434 34.00 -28.35 -31.43
CA ASN A 434 35.31 -28.63 -32.00
C ASN A 434 36.32 -29.14 -30.97
N TRP A 435 36.26 -28.64 -29.73
CA TRP A 435 37.10 -29.11 -28.64
C TRP A 435 36.77 -30.57 -28.25
N ILE A 436 35.48 -30.91 -28.10
CA ILE A 436 35.03 -32.29 -27.85
C ILE A 436 35.40 -33.21 -29.02
N ALA A 437 35.22 -32.73 -30.25
CA ALA A 437 35.57 -33.46 -31.45
C ALA A 437 37.07 -33.77 -31.53
N GLY A 438 37.91 -32.77 -31.23
CA GLY A 438 39.36 -32.92 -31.23
C GLY A 438 39.85 -33.89 -30.16
N THR A 439 39.28 -33.84 -28.96
CA THR A 439 39.62 -34.77 -27.86
C THR A 439 39.19 -36.20 -28.17
N MET A 440 37.98 -36.43 -28.71
CA MET A 440 37.53 -37.76 -29.14
C MET A 440 38.38 -38.34 -30.25
N LEU A 441 38.78 -37.53 -31.24
CA LEU A 441 39.65 -37.98 -32.33
C LEU A 441 41.07 -38.32 -31.85
N SER A 442 41.61 -37.59 -30.87
CA SER A 442 42.91 -37.91 -30.26
C SER A 442 42.89 -39.26 -29.53
N ALA A 443 41.72 -39.70 -29.07
CA ALA A 443 41.52 -41.00 -28.44
C ALA A 443 41.26 -42.14 -29.45
N SER A 444 40.76 -41.85 -30.66
CA SER A 444 40.27 -42.87 -31.60
C SER A 444 41.19 -43.20 -32.78
N GLN A 445 42.36 -42.57 -32.93
CA GLN A 445 43.28 -42.93 -34.02
C GLN A 445 44.76 -42.83 -33.64
N MET A 446 45.34 -44.01 -33.38
CA MET A 446 46.76 -44.30 -33.60
C MET A 446 47.20 -43.73 -34.95
N GLN A 447 48.15 -42.80 -34.90
CA GLN A 447 48.81 -42.22 -36.06
C GLN A 447 49.60 -43.30 -36.81
N THR A 448 49.06 -43.79 -37.93
CA THR A 448 49.89 -44.41 -38.98
C THR A 448 49.57 -43.77 -40.32
N CYS A 449 50.56 -43.05 -40.85
CA CYS A 449 50.55 -42.58 -42.23
C CYS A 449 50.78 -43.77 -43.17
N GLN A 450 49.76 -44.12 -43.95
CA GLN A 450 49.85 -45.06 -45.06
C GLN A 450 50.64 -44.40 -46.21
N GLY A 451 51.96 -44.31 -46.04
CA GLY A 451 52.88 -43.63 -46.96
C GLY A 451 54.33 -43.54 -46.48
N CYS A 452 54.62 -43.86 -45.21
CA CYS A 452 55.99 -43.85 -44.67
C CYS A 452 56.56 -45.25 -44.41
N VAL A 453 56.18 -46.26 -45.21
CA VAL A 453 56.81 -47.59 -45.14
C VAL A 453 57.21 -48.02 -46.54
N GLY A 454 58.52 -47.94 -46.82
CA GLY A 454 59.15 -48.65 -47.93
C GLY A 454 59.83 -47.76 -48.97
N GLY A 455 61.12 -47.47 -48.78
CA GLY A 455 62.00 -47.01 -49.84
C GLY A 455 63.33 -46.48 -49.32
N PRO A 456 64.48 -47.10 -49.63
CA PRO A 456 65.78 -46.59 -49.19
C PRO A 456 66.08 -45.26 -49.90
N VAL A 457 66.37 -44.22 -49.12
CA VAL A 457 66.87 -42.95 -49.64
C VAL A 457 68.25 -43.19 -50.22
N GLN A 458 68.37 -43.16 -51.55
CA GLN A 458 69.67 -43.09 -52.21
C GLN A 458 70.19 -41.65 -52.15
N ILE A 459 71.32 -41.47 -51.49
CA ILE A 459 72.10 -40.24 -51.52
C ILE A 459 72.93 -40.30 -52.80
N ALA A 460 72.56 -39.51 -53.82
CA ALA A 460 73.40 -39.29 -54.98
C ALA A 460 74.46 -38.23 -54.63
N GLU A 461 75.66 -38.70 -54.33
CA GLU A 461 76.88 -37.93 -54.14
C GLU A 461 77.31 -37.32 -55.48
N LYS A 462 77.37 -35.98 -55.57
CA LYS A 462 77.96 -35.27 -56.71
C LYS A 462 79.28 -34.66 -56.25
N ASN A 463 80.39 -35.36 -56.50
CA ASN A 463 81.73 -34.85 -56.21
C ASN A 463 82.17 -33.80 -57.23
N GLY A 464 82.65 -32.66 -56.74
CA GLY A 464 83.32 -31.64 -57.54
C GLY A 464 83.59 -30.34 -56.78
N PHE A 465 84.78 -30.27 -56.16
CA PHE A 465 85.60 -29.11 -55.74
C PHE A 465 85.94 -28.97 -54.24
N LEU A 466 87.13 -29.47 -53.92
CA LEU A 466 88.17 -29.04 -52.96
C LEU A 466 87.84 -28.83 -51.45
N ASN A 467 88.41 -29.75 -50.64
CA ASN A 467 89.02 -29.61 -49.29
C ASN A 467 88.28 -28.76 -48.22
N HIS A 468 87.99 -29.21 -47.00
CA HIS A 468 88.67 -30.13 -46.08
C HIS A 468 87.74 -30.45 -44.88
N ARG A 469 87.99 -31.59 -44.23
CA ARG A 469 87.58 -32.04 -42.87
C ARG A 469 86.33 -32.92 -42.73
N LYS A 470 86.61 -34.11 -42.18
CA LYS A 470 85.70 -35.07 -41.57
C LYS A 470 84.90 -34.42 -40.41
N ALA A 471 83.61 -34.73 -40.35
CA ALA A 471 82.90 -34.86 -39.08
C ALA A 471 81.82 -35.94 -39.21
N THR A 472 82.00 -37.02 -38.46
CA THR A 472 81.02 -38.08 -38.24
C THR A 472 80.10 -37.61 -37.11
N ALA A 473 78.78 -37.70 -37.28
CA ALA A 473 77.84 -37.59 -36.16
C ALA A 473 76.66 -38.55 -36.33
N THR A 474 76.63 -39.52 -35.43
CA THR A 474 75.63 -40.56 -35.21
C THR A 474 74.37 -40.01 -34.52
N SER A 475 73.22 -40.58 -34.89
CA SER A 475 72.00 -40.82 -34.10
C SER A 475 71.74 -39.97 -32.85
N GLY A 476 70.62 -39.23 -32.89
CA GLY A 476 69.78 -38.94 -31.73
C GLY A 476 70.41 -38.04 -30.66
N SER A 477 70.17 -36.74 -30.76
CA SER A 477 70.31 -35.83 -29.61
C SER A 477 69.40 -34.62 -29.82
N TYR A 478 68.46 -34.43 -28.89
CA TYR A 478 67.66 -33.21 -28.78
C TYR A 478 68.53 -32.10 -28.20
N VAL A 479 68.58 -30.94 -28.85
CA VAL A 479 69.17 -29.72 -28.28
C VAL A 479 68.03 -28.87 -27.74
N SER A 480 67.88 -28.84 -26.43
CA SER A 480 67.07 -27.85 -25.71
C SER A 480 67.86 -26.55 -25.59
N VAL A 481 67.29 -25.43 -26.03
CA VAL A 481 67.81 -24.09 -25.73
C VAL A 481 66.82 -23.42 -24.78
N SER A 482 67.20 -23.36 -23.51
CA SER A 482 66.66 -22.45 -22.50
C SER A 482 67.37 -21.10 -22.60
N VAL A 483 66.63 -20.00 -22.53
CA VAL A 483 67.20 -18.68 -22.19
C VAL A 483 66.29 -18.06 -21.13
N ASP A 484 66.78 -18.07 -19.89
CA ASP A 484 66.38 -17.18 -18.82
C ASP A 484 67.46 -16.11 -18.70
N GLU A 485 67.05 -14.84 -18.61
CA GLU A 485 67.45 -13.86 -17.58
C GLU A 485 67.03 -12.44 -18.00
N GLY A 486 66.33 -11.76 -17.10
CA GLY A 486 65.99 -10.35 -17.23
C GLY A 486 67.08 -9.42 -16.69
N ALA A 487 67.07 -8.19 -17.18
CA ALA A 487 67.41 -6.97 -16.43
C ALA A 487 66.92 -5.76 -17.24
N GLY A 488 66.29 -4.81 -16.55
CA GLY A 488 65.46 -3.78 -17.15
C GLY A 488 66.20 -2.65 -17.86
N SER A 489 65.40 -1.84 -18.57
CA SER A 489 65.59 -0.39 -18.70
C SER A 489 64.31 0.24 -19.24
N SER A 490 63.86 1.25 -18.50
CA SER A 490 62.77 2.18 -18.77
C SER A 490 62.83 2.83 -20.15
N LEU A 491 61.68 2.97 -20.81
CA LEU A 491 61.50 3.95 -21.88
C LEU A 491 60.10 4.59 -21.82
N LEU A 492 60.15 5.87 -21.46
CA LEU A 492 59.08 6.85 -21.43
C LEU A 492 58.41 7.00 -22.80
N VAL A 493 57.08 6.95 -22.83
CA VAL A 493 56.28 7.48 -23.95
C VAL A 493 55.68 8.80 -23.47
N ARG A 494 56.11 9.88 -24.13
CA ARG A 494 55.62 11.25 -23.98
C ARG A 494 54.72 11.53 -25.17
N GLU A 495 53.47 11.89 -24.93
CA GLU A 495 52.59 12.50 -25.92
C GLU A 495 53.09 13.90 -26.31
N ALA A 496 53.04 14.21 -27.61
CA ALA A 496 52.59 15.48 -28.17
C ALA A 496 52.76 15.49 -29.69
N LYS A 497 51.67 15.25 -30.44
CA LYS A 497 51.00 16.28 -31.23
C LYS A 497 49.66 15.79 -31.77
#